data_AF-V7EGK7-F1
#
_entry.id   AF-V7EGK7-F1
#
_cell.length_a   1.000
_cell.length_b   1.000
_cell.length_c   1.000
_cell.angle_alpha   90.00
_cell.angle_beta   90.00
_cell.angle_gamma   90.00
#
_symmetry.space_group_name_H-M   'P 1'
#
loop_
_entity.id
_entity.type
_entity.pdbx_description
1 polymer ?
#
loop_
_entity_poly.entity_id
_entity_poly.type
_entity_poly.pdbx_seq_one_letter_code
_entity_poly.pdbx_strand_id
1 'polypeptide(L)'
;MLLPPSPPSAGTGPLWRKAQELEASFLAEMLRHSGSGPLEGPGGGGIGEEQFGSFLREAQAEAMVKAGGIGLAEHIFRSLEQRART
;
A
#
# COMPACT_ATOMS: atom_id res chain seq x y z
N MET A 1 -13.08 -14.50 -13.29
CA MET A 1 -11.69 -14.91 -13.57
C MET A 1 -10.78 -14.04 -12.74
N LEU A 2 -10.11 -14.60 -11.74
CA LEU A 2 -9.03 -13.91 -11.02
C LEU A 2 -7.81 -13.92 -11.94
N LEU A 3 -7.26 -12.75 -12.31
CA LEU A 3 -5.99 -12.70 -13.02
C LEU A 3 -4.90 -13.34 -12.14
N PRO A 4 -3.98 -14.14 -12.70
CA PRO A 4 -2.83 -14.60 -11.94
C PRO A 4 -1.98 -13.41 -11.50
N PRO A 5 -1.34 -13.45 -10.31
CA PRO A 5 -0.40 -12.41 -9.90
C PRO A 5 0.74 -12.35 -10.94
N SER A 6 0.99 -11.17 -11.49
CA SER A 6 2.14 -10.94 -12.36
C SER A 6 3.43 -11.29 -11.61
N PRO A 7 4.39 -12.00 -12.25
CA PRO A 7 5.68 -12.27 -11.63
C PRO A 7 6.39 -10.93 -11.32
N PRO A 8 7.20 -10.85 -10.23
CA PRO A 8 7.92 -9.62 -9.91
C PRO A 8 8.92 -9.31 -11.02
N SER A 9 8.59 -8.34 -11.88
CA SER A 9 9.49 -7.84 -12.91
C SER A 9 10.42 -6.79 -12.29
N ALA A 10 11.70 -7.15 -12.23
CA ALA A 10 12.89 -6.30 -12.20
C ALA A 10 12.96 -5.16 -11.17
N GLY A 11 13.80 -5.39 -10.15
CA GLY A 11 14.57 -4.32 -9.52
C GLY A 11 14.80 -4.55 -8.03
N THR A 12 15.86 -5.25 -7.62
CA THR A 12 16.27 -5.25 -6.19
C THR A 12 16.90 -3.90 -5.77
N GLY A 13 16.64 -2.82 -6.51
CA GLY A 13 17.32 -1.54 -6.41
C GLY A 13 16.60 -0.54 -5.50
N PRO A 14 17.30 0.51 -5.05
CA PRO A 14 16.72 1.55 -4.18
C PRO A 14 15.44 2.20 -4.74
N LEU A 15 15.36 2.41 -6.06
CA LEU A 15 14.19 2.98 -6.73
C LEU A 15 12.96 2.07 -6.68
N TRP A 16 13.15 0.75 -6.81
CA TRP A 16 12.05 -0.21 -6.72
C TRP A 16 11.47 -0.24 -5.30
N ARG A 17 12.34 -0.29 -4.28
CA ARG A 17 11.90 -0.21 -2.89
C ARG A 17 11.12 1.08 -2.61
N LYS A 18 11.59 2.22 -3.14
CA LYS A 18 10.87 3.50 -3.01
C LYS A 18 9.51 3.48 -3.73
N ALA A 19 9.41 2.82 -4.88
CA ALA A 19 8.15 2.65 -5.58
C ALA A 19 7.16 1.78 -4.78
N GLN A 20 7.63 0.70 -4.16
CA GLN A 20 6.83 -0.14 -3.26
C GLN A 20 6.37 0.63 -2.02
N GLU A 21 7.25 1.43 -1.40
CA GLU A 21 6.89 2.30 -0.28
C GLU A 21 5.81 3.32 -0.67
N LEU A 22 5.89 3.92 -1.86
CA LEU A 22 4.84 4.82 -2.35
C LEU A 22 3.50 4.12 -2.58
N GLU A 23 3.50 2.91 -3.16
CA GLU A 23 2.28 2.13 -3.32
C GLU A 23 1.67 1.77 -1.96
N ALA A 24 2.49 1.41 -0.96
CA ALA A 24 2.02 1.15 0.40
C ALA A 24 1.39 2.40 1.03
N SER A 25 2.02 3.58 0.91
CA SER A 25 1.43 4.82 1.42
C SER A 25 0.09 5.15 0.72
N PHE A 26 0.00 4.94 -0.59
CA PHE A 26 -1.25 5.12 -1.32
C PHE A 26 -2.35 4.17 -0.82
N LEU A 27 -2.03 2.88 -0.63
CA LEU A 27 -2.97 1.89 -0.12
C LEU A 27 -3.40 2.19 1.32
N ALA A 28 -2.51 2.67 2.19
CA ALA A 28 -2.87 3.07 3.56
C ALA A 28 -3.89 4.21 3.58
N GLU A 29 -3.77 5.16 2.65
CA GLU A 29 -4.75 6.24 2.46
C GLU A 29 -6.08 5.72 1.91
N MET A 30 -6.06 4.81 0.95
CA MET A 30 -7.29 4.18 0.44
C MET A 30 -7.99 3.36 1.53
N LEU A 31 -7.23 2.63 2.35
CA LEU A 31 -7.77 1.89 3.49
C LEU A 31 -8.47 2.81 4.49
N ARG A 32 -7.91 4.01 4.75
CA ARG A 32 -8.56 5.04 5.57
C ARG A 32 -9.94 5.43 5.04
N HIS A 33 -10.09 5.53 3.72
CA HIS A 33 -11.34 5.94 3.07
C HIS A 33 -12.31 4.79 2.76
N SER A 34 -11.84 3.54 2.77
CA SER A 34 -12.64 2.36 2.43
C SER A 34 -13.65 1.92 3.50
N GLY A 35 -13.75 2.65 4.61
CA GLY A 35 -14.64 2.29 5.71
C GLY A 35 -14.01 1.34 6.73
N SER A 36 -12.71 1.04 6.62
CA SER A 36 -11.91 0.37 7.68
C SER A 36 -11.63 1.29 8.89
N GLY A 37 -12.47 2.31 9.09
CA GLY A 37 -12.45 3.20 10.24
C GLY A 37 -13.37 2.67 11.35
N PRO A 38 -13.40 3.35 12.51
CA PRO A 38 -14.15 2.89 13.67
C PRO A 38 -15.61 2.59 13.31
N LEU A 39 -16.10 1.42 13.71
CA LEU A 39 -17.53 1.11 13.63
C LEU A 39 -18.27 2.00 14.63
N GLU A 40 -19.13 2.90 14.16
CA GLU A 40 -19.98 3.68 15.06
C GLU A 40 -21.03 2.76 15.71
N GLY A 41 -20.93 2.55 17.03
CA GLY A 41 -21.93 1.81 17.81
C GLY A 41 -21.36 0.96 18.96
N PRO A 42 -22.21 0.18 19.66
CA PRO A 42 -21.82 -0.64 20.82
C PRO A 42 -20.76 -1.73 20.54
N GLY A 43 -20.32 -1.89 19.28
CA GLY A 43 -19.26 -2.81 18.85
C GLY A 43 -18.02 -2.12 18.24
N GLY A 44 -17.93 -0.78 18.29
CA GLY A 44 -16.74 -0.03 17.88
C GLY A 44 -15.64 -0.09 18.93
N GLY A 45 -14.39 -0.25 18.51
CA GLY A 45 -13.20 -0.39 19.38
C GLY A 45 -12.80 0.87 20.16
N GLY A 46 -13.64 1.92 20.13
CA GLY A 46 -13.51 3.13 20.93
C GLY A 46 -12.25 3.94 20.63
N ILE A 47 -11.86 4.80 21.58
CA ILE A 47 -10.70 5.70 21.45
C ILE A 47 -9.41 4.92 21.11
N GLY A 48 -9.27 3.68 21.59
CA GLY A 48 -8.11 2.83 21.27
C GLY A 48 -8.01 2.50 19.78
N GLU A 49 -9.13 2.19 19.13
CA GLU A 49 -9.17 1.86 17.69
C GLU A 49 -8.74 3.05 16.83
N GLU A 50 -9.15 4.28 17.18
CA GLU A 50 -8.73 5.49 16.48
C GLU A 50 -7.21 5.73 16.57
N GLN A 51 -6.62 5.49 17.75
CA GLN A 51 -5.20 5.71 17.99
C GLN A 51 -4.31 4.64 17.32
N PHE A 52 -4.78 3.41 17.19
CA PHE A 52 -4.04 2.32 16.53
C PHE A 52 -4.42 2.09 15.07
N GLY A 53 -5.48 2.72 14.59
CA GLY A 53 -6.00 2.53 13.23
C GLY A 53 -5.02 2.94 12.13
N SER A 54 -4.18 3.95 12.35
CA SER A 54 -3.12 4.32 11.38
C SER A 54 -2.08 3.22 11.23
N PHE A 55 -1.56 2.71 12.36
CA PHE A 55 -0.56 1.64 12.37
C PHE A 55 -1.09 0.36 11.72
N LEU A 56 -2.34 -0.01 11.98
CA LEU A 56 -2.97 -1.18 11.35
C LEU A 56 -3.11 -0.99 9.83
N ARG A 57 -3.52 0.19 9.38
CA ARG A 57 -3.65 0.49 7.95
C ARG A 57 -2.29 0.49 7.24
N GLU A 58 -1.25 1.04 7.87
CA GLU A 58 0.12 0.98 7.36
C GLU A 58 0.62 -0.46 7.23
N ALA A 59 0.49 -1.26 8.29
CA ALA A 59 0.91 -2.66 8.29
C ALA A 59 0.15 -3.49 7.24
N GLN A 60 -1.16 -3.25 7.10
CA GLN A 60 -1.99 -3.91 6.10
C GLN A 60 -1.57 -3.50 4.68
N ALA A 61 -1.34 -2.22 4.44
CA ALA A 61 -0.89 -1.74 3.13
C ALA A 61 0.48 -2.32 2.73
N GLU A 62 1.43 -2.39 3.66
CA GLU A 62 2.72 -3.05 3.42
C GLU A 62 2.54 -4.53 3.08
N ALA A 63 1.67 -5.24 3.81
CA ALA A 63 1.39 -6.64 3.56
C ALA A 63 0.75 -6.84 2.17
N MET A 64 -0.13 -5.94 1.75
CA MET A 64 -0.73 -5.95 0.41
C MET A 64 0.34 -5.78 -0.68
N VAL A 65 1.27 -4.83 -0.53
CA VAL A 65 2.38 -4.65 -1.49
C VAL A 65 3.30 -5.88 -1.52
N LYS A 66 3.64 -6.45 -0.35
CA LYS A 66 4.44 -7.69 -0.26
C LYS A 66 3.73 -8.88 -0.94
N ALA A 67 2.40 -8.91 -0.92
CA ALA A 67 1.59 -9.93 -1.58
C ALA A 67 1.37 -9.69 -3.09
N GLY A 68 1.91 -8.61 -3.66
CA GLY A 68 1.84 -8.28 -5.09
C GLY A 68 1.23 -6.91 -5.39
N GLY A 69 0.66 -6.22 -4.39
CA GLY A 69 0.11 -4.87 -4.54
C GLY A 69 -1.07 -4.80 -5.51
N ILE A 70 -1.31 -3.62 -6.05
CA ILE A 70 -2.29 -3.35 -7.11
C ILE A 70 -1.60 -3.02 -8.46
N GLY A 71 -0.26 -3.06 -8.49
CA GLY A 71 0.56 -2.80 -9.68
C GLY A 71 1.04 -1.35 -9.82
N LEU A 72 0.79 -0.49 -8.84
CA LEU A 72 1.19 0.92 -8.91
C LEU A 72 2.71 1.09 -8.78
N ALA A 73 3.40 0.24 -7.99
CA ALA A 73 4.84 0.31 -7.83
C ALA A 73 5.58 0.16 -9.17
N GLU A 74 5.09 -0.64 -10.11
CA GLU A 74 5.71 -0.77 -11.43
C GLU A 74 5.65 0.52 -12.24
N HIS A 75 4.50 1.18 -12.27
CA HIS A 75 4.34 2.46 -12.96
C HIS A 75 5.21 3.55 -12.33
N ILE A 76 5.26 3.61 -11.01
CA ILE A 76 6.09 4.57 -10.26
C ILE A 76 7.57 4.30 -10.54
N PHE A 77 8.01 3.06 -10.45
CA PHE A 77 9.40 2.68 -10.70
C PHE A 77 9.86 3.11 -12.09
N ARG A 78 9.08 2.81 -13.14
CA ARG A 78 9.40 3.21 -14.52
C ARG A 78 9.49 4.73 -14.67
N SER A 79 8.62 5.49 -14.00
CA SER A 79 8.67 6.96 -13.98
C SER A 79 9.91 7.49 -13.26
N LEU A 80 10.27 6.90 -12.12
CA LEU A 80 11.50 7.24 -11.38
C LEU A 80 12.76 6.93 -12.20
N GLU A 81 12.82 5.79 -12.87
CA GLU A 81 13.94 5.44 -13.75
C GLU A 81 14.09 6.41 -14.93
N GLN A 82 12.97 6.82 -15.56
CA GLN A 82 13.00 7.79 -16.65
C GLN A 82 13.57 9.13 -16.17
N ARG A 83 13.11 9.63 -15.02
CA ARG A 83 13.59 10.90 -14.45
C ARG A 83 15.03 10.85 -13.98
N ALA A 84 15.54 9.70 -13.54
CA ALA A 84 16.93 9.56 -13.13
C ALA A 84 17.92 9.59 -14.32
N ARG A 85 17.43 9.40 -15.55
CA ARG A 85 18.23 9.41 -16.78
C ARG A 85 18.26 10.77 -17.49
N THR A 86 17.44 11.72 -17.06
CA THR A 86 17.35 13.10 -17.59
C THR A 86 18.03 14.07 -16.64
#